data_AF-A0A9P8D7U6-F1
#
_entry.id   AF-A0A9P8D7U6-F1
#
_cell.length_a   1.000
_cell.length_b   1.000
_cell.length_c   1.000
_cell.angle_alpha   90.00
_cell.angle_beta   90.00
_cell.angle_gamma   90.00
#
_symmetry.space_group_name_H-M   'P 1'
#
loop_
_entity.id
_entity.type
_entity.pdbx_description
1 polymer ?
#
loop_
_entity_poly.entity_id
_entity_poly.type
_entity_poly.pdbx_seq_one_letter_code
_entity_poly.pdbx_strand_id
1 'polypeptide(L)'
;MPEQCRGVVVERAPENDPKSANEDVVEDLDADQEPEQIGSMKITAEFDEMVVWGHETVADASADPYVRSMEEWLQMADRIHSYSPSADTTQK
;
A
#
# COMPACT_ATOMS: atom_id res chain seq x y z
N MET A 1 -5.20 14.18 -3.72
CA MET A 1 -4.07 13.28 -3.36
C MET A 1 -2.78 13.87 -3.92
N PRO A 2 -1.58 13.52 -3.41
CA PRO A 2 -0.34 13.84 -4.09
C PRO A 2 -0.36 13.31 -5.54
N GLU A 3 0.20 14.05 -6.49
CA GLU A 3 0.12 13.72 -7.93
C GLU A 3 0.76 12.36 -8.26
N GLN A 4 1.67 11.88 -7.41
CA GLN A 4 2.37 10.60 -7.56
C GLN A 4 1.62 9.42 -6.93
N CYS A 5 0.46 9.65 -6.30
CA CYS A 5 -0.28 8.63 -5.56
C CYS A 5 -1.68 8.41 -6.16
N ARG A 6 -2.10 7.13 -6.26
CA ARG A 6 -3.45 6.73 -6.67
C ARG A 6 -4.20 6.13 -5.50
N GLY A 7 -5.40 6.63 -5.21
CA GLY A 7 -6.30 6.05 -4.21
C GLY A 7 -7.02 4.82 -4.76
N VAL A 8 -7.11 3.76 -3.95
CA VAL A 8 -7.86 2.54 -4.30
C VAL A 8 -8.74 2.09 -3.13
N VAL A 9 -9.93 1.58 -3.45
CA VAL A 9 -10.81 0.87 -2.51
C VAL A 9 -10.62 -0.61 -2.74
N VAL A 10 -10.38 -1.36 -1.66
CA VAL A 10 -10.14 -2.81 -1.70
C VAL A 10 -11.13 -3.56 -0.83
N GLU A 11 -11.56 -4.71 -1.31
CA GLU A 11 -12.37 -5.67 -0.57
C GLU A 11 -11.61 -6.98 -0.39
N ARG A 12 -11.84 -7.67 0.73
CA ARG A 12 -11.27 -9.01 0.94
C ARG A 12 -11.89 -9.96 -0.08
N ALA A 13 -11.05 -10.65 -0.85
CA ALA A 13 -11.52 -11.70 -1.73
C ALA A 13 -12.09 -12.85 -0.88
N PRO A 14 -13.14 -13.53 -1.35
CA PRO A 14 -13.60 -14.74 -0.68
C PRO A 14 -12.44 -15.74 -0.58
N GLU A 15 -12.32 -16.40 0.57
CA GLU A 15 -11.32 -17.45 0.76
C GLU A 15 -11.60 -18.57 -0.25
N ASN A 16 -10.73 -18.70 -1.24
CA ASN A 16 -10.76 -19.88 -2.10
C ASN A 16 -10.22 -21.05 -1.27
N ASP A 17 -10.95 -22.18 -1.31
CA ASP A 17 -10.51 -23.44 -0.72
C ASP A 17 -9.04 -23.71 -1.08
N PRO A 18 -8.20 -24.14 -0.11
CA PRO A 18 -6.74 -24.30 -0.29
C PRO A 18 -6.33 -25.36 -1.33
N LYS A 19 -7.28 -26.00 -2.02
CA LYS A 19 -7.04 -27.02 -3.05
C LYS A 19 -6.72 -26.48 -4.45
N SER A 20 -6.86 -25.19 -4.72
CA SER A 20 -6.61 -24.63 -6.06
C SER A 20 -5.34 -23.78 -6.19
N ALA A 21 -4.50 -23.67 -5.16
CA ALA A 21 -3.28 -22.85 -5.20
C ALA A 21 -1.97 -23.66 -5.28
N ASN A 22 -2.03 -24.98 -5.43
CA ASN A 22 -0.84 -25.85 -5.49
C ASN A 22 -0.50 -26.26 -6.92
N GLU A 23 -0.10 -25.32 -7.76
CA GLU A 23 0.66 -25.60 -8.97
C GLU A 23 1.70 -24.46 -9.07
N ASP A 24 2.99 -24.79 -9.02
CA ASP A 24 4.15 -23.88 -9.05
C ASP A 24 4.62 -23.25 -7.71
N VAL A 25 4.99 -24.09 -6.73
CA VAL A 25 6.05 -23.71 -5.77
C VAL A 25 7.14 -24.78 -5.80
N VAL A 26 8.32 -24.32 -6.22
CA VAL A 26 9.61 -25.00 -6.20
C VAL A 26 9.89 -25.64 -4.84
N GLU A 27 10.30 -26.91 -4.86
CA GLU A 27 10.85 -27.63 -3.70
C GLU A 27 12.11 -26.91 -3.20
N ASP A 28 12.00 -26.17 -2.08
CA ASP A 28 13.14 -25.77 -1.25
C ASP A 28 12.88 -26.18 0.22
N LEU A 29 13.95 -26.60 0.86
CA LEU A 29 14.00 -27.52 2.00
C LEU A 29 13.71 -26.85 3.35
N ASP A 30 12.45 -26.50 3.64
CA ASP A 30 11.99 -26.18 5.01
C ASP A 30 10.52 -26.61 5.23
N ALA A 31 10.29 -27.92 5.12
CA ALA A 31 8.98 -28.56 5.06
C ALA A 31 8.30 -28.79 6.44
N ASP A 32 8.29 -27.80 7.33
CA ASP A 32 7.55 -27.88 8.62
C ASP A 32 6.76 -26.61 8.96
N GLN A 33 6.58 -25.70 8.01
CA GLN A 33 5.64 -24.58 8.14
C GLN A 33 4.54 -24.76 7.09
N GLU A 34 3.31 -25.06 7.53
CA GLU A 34 2.14 -24.89 6.68
C GLU A 34 2.17 -23.44 6.15
N PRO A 35 2.04 -23.22 4.84
CA PRO A 35 2.01 -21.86 4.31
C PRO A 35 0.88 -21.10 4.99
N GLU A 36 1.22 -20.02 5.69
CA GLU A 36 0.22 -19.17 6.34
C GLU A 36 -0.84 -18.78 5.30
N GLN A 37 -2.13 -18.95 5.64
CA GLN A 37 -3.21 -18.63 4.71
C GLN A 37 -3.31 -17.11 4.56
N ILE A 38 -2.60 -16.55 3.59
CA ILE A 38 -2.64 -15.12 3.28
C ILE A 38 -3.94 -14.83 2.52
N GLY A 39 -4.82 -14.03 3.12
CA GLY A 39 -6.03 -13.55 2.46
C GLY A 39 -5.71 -12.64 1.27
N SER A 40 -6.40 -12.82 0.14
CA SER A 40 -6.26 -11.96 -1.03
C SER A 40 -7.19 -10.73 -0.93
N MET A 41 -6.79 -9.60 -1.52
CA MET A 41 -7.59 -8.38 -1.64
C MET A 41 -7.84 -8.05 -3.12
N LYS A 42 -9.03 -7.55 -3.44
CA LYS A 42 -9.44 -7.12 -4.78
C LYS A 42 -9.74 -5.63 -4.79
N ILE A 43 -9.18 -4.90 -5.75
CA ILE A 43 -9.54 -3.50 -6.00
C ILE A 43 -10.96 -3.44 -6.56
N THR A 44 -11.82 -2.61 -5.97
CA THR A 44 -13.21 -2.40 -6.38
C THR A 44 -13.47 -1.02 -6.96
N ALA A 45 -12.67 -0.02 -6.56
CA ALA A 45 -12.74 1.33 -7.11
C ALA A 45 -11.39 2.04 -7.00
N GLU A 46 -11.24 3.11 -7.78
CA GLU A 46 -10.09 4.02 -7.74
C GLU A 46 -10.57 5.46 -7.55
N PHE A 47 -9.75 6.31 -6.96
CA PHE A 47 -10.04 7.73 -6.74
C PHE A 47 -8.77 8.59 -6.73
N ASP A 48 -8.91 9.83 -7.18
CA ASP A 48 -7.82 10.82 -7.24
C ASP A 48 -7.93 11.90 -6.15
N GLU A 49 -9.14 12.10 -5.63
CA GLU A 49 -9.46 13.14 -4.64
C GLU A 49 -10.26 12.57 -3.47
N MET A 50 -10.02 13.12 -2.27
CA MET A 50 -10.75 12.81 -1.06
C MET A 50 -11.19 14.11 -0.41
N VAL A 51 -12.46 14.18 0.01
CA VAL A 51 -13.02 15.33 0.71
C VAL A 51 -13.16 15.02 2.19
N VAL A 52 -12.54 15.84 3.04
CA VAL A 52 -12.65 15.73 4.50
C VAL A 52 -13.71 16.71 5.00
N TRP A 53 -14.66 16.19 5.78
CA TRP A 53 -15.77 16.96 6.33
C TRP A 53 -15.56 17.19 7.83
N GLY A 54 -15.47 18.45 8.24
CA GLY A 54 -15.48 18.84 9.64
C GLY A 54 -16.90 19.05 10.15
N HIS A 55 -17.13 18.75 11.42
CA HIS A 55 -18.39 19.07 12.08
C HIS A 55 -18.40 20.58 12.41
N GLU A 56 -19.30 21.34 11.78
CA GLU A 56 -19.51 22.79 11.96
C GLU A 56 -18.36 23.71 11.52
N THR A 57 -17.15 23.19 11.30
CA THR A 57 -15.99 23.94 10.80
C THR A 57 -15.40 23.29 9.55
N VAL A 58 -14.76 24.10 8.70
CA VAL A 58 -13.97 23.59 7.57
C VAL A 58 -12.76 22.84 8.14
N ALA A 59 -12.59 21.58 7.73
CA ALA A 59 -11.43 20.77 8.05
C ALA A 59 -10.23 21.21 7.18
N ASP A 60 -9.71 22.39 7.50
CA ASP A 60 -8.57 23.00 6.82
C ASP A 60 -7.25 22.40 7.35
N ALA A 61 -6.39 21.90 6.47
CA ALA A 61 -5.07 21.37 6.82
C ALA A 61 -4.18 22.39 7.55
N SER A 62 -4.43 23.69 7.40
CA SER A 62 -3.69 24.73 8.12
C SER A 62 -4.05 24.79 9.62
N ALA A 63 -5.26 24.36 9.97
CA ALA A 63 -5.82 24.46 11.32
C ALA A 63 -6.03 23.08 11.98
N ASP A 64 -6.29 22.03 11.19
CA ASP A 64 -6.53 20.67 11.65
C ASP A 64 -5.24 19.84 11.55
N PRO A 65 -4.63 19.45 12.70
CA PRO A 65 -3.39 18.69 12.70
C PRO A 65 -3.54 17.29 12.12
N TYR A 66 -4.74 16.69 12.11
CA TYR A 66 -4.96 15.36 11.56
C TYR A 66 -5.00 15.39 10.03
N VAL A 67 -5.71 16.36 9.45
CA VAL A 67 -5.71 16.59 7.99
C VAL A 67 -4.29 16.86 7.51
N ARG A 68 -3.58 17.76 8.21
CA ARG A 68 -2.18 18.07 7.90
C ARG A 68 -1.26 16.85 7.98
N SER A 69 -1.38 16.06 9.03
CA SER A 69 -0.52 14.89 9.24
C SER A 69 -0.66 13.86 8.12
N MET A 70 -1.86 13.66 7.59
CA MET A 70 -2.08 12.72 6.48
C MET A 70 -1.31 13.15 5.21
N GLU A 71 -1.30 14.44 4.89
CA GLU A 71 -0.61 14.97 3.71
C GLU A 71 0.90 15.04 3.90
N GLU A 72 1.36 15.47 5.07
CA GLU A 72 2.79 15.59 5.38
C GLU A 72 3.47 14.23 5.49
N TRP A 73 2.77 13.21 6.02
CA TRP A 73 3.33 11.87 6.17
C TRP A 73 3.71 11.24 4.82
N LEU A 74 2.85 11.36 3.81
CA LEU A 74 3.13 10.82 2.47
C LEU A 74 4.39 11.45 1.86
N GLN A 75 4.53 12.77 1.99
CA GLN A 75 5.70 13.50 1.51
C GLN A 75 6.98 13.13 2.28
N MET A 76 6.88 12.94 3.59
CA MET A 76 8.02 12.51 4.41
C MET A 76 8.45 11.08 4.06
N ALA A 77 7.50 10.16 3.92
CA ALA A 77 7.77 8.77 3.59
C ALA A 77 8.45 8.64 2.22
N ASP A 78 7.99 9.41 1.23
CA ASP A 78 8.61 9.49 -0.11
C ASP A 78 10.10 9.88 -0.01
N ARG A 79 10.42 10.92 0.78
CA ARG A 79 11.81 11.37 0.96
C ARG A 79 12.70 10.37 1.70
N ILE A 80 12.17 9.66 2.70
CA ILE A 80 12.93 8.67 3.48
C ILE A 80 13.28 7.44 2.61
N HIS A 81 12.35 7.01 1.77
CA HIS A 81 12.48 5.80 0.96
C HIS A 81 12.93 6.06 -0.48
N SER A 82 13.28 7.31 -0.82
CA SER A 82 13.89 7.68 -2.10
C SER A 82 15.39 7.33 -2.09
N TYR A 83 15.72 6.08 -2.39
CA TYR A 83 17.11 5.65 -2.53
C TYR A 83 17.70 6.09 -3.87
N SER A 84 18.85 6.77 -3.83
CA SER A 84 19.64 7.03 -5.03
C SER A 84 20.07 5.70 -5.66
N PRO A 85 19.93 5.50 -6.97
CA PRO A 85 20.47 4.31 -7.61
C PRO A 85 22.00 4.32 -7.40
N SER A 86 22.50 3.30 -6.71
CA SER A 86 23.92 3.11 -6.44
C SER A 86 24.69 3.15 -7.77
N ALA A 87 25.57 4.14 -7.93
CA ALA A 87 26.47 4.24 -9.06
C ALA A 87 27.60 3.20 -8.94
N ASP A 88 27.26 1.91 -9.04
CA ASP A 88 28.23 0.81 -9.08
C ASP A 88 27.73 -0.31 -10.00
N THR A 89 27.75 -0.03 -11.31
CA THR A 89 27.87 -1.07 -12.34
C THR A 89 28.60 -0.46 -13.54
N THR A 90 29.91 -0.27 -13.39
CA THR A 90 30.86 -0.29 -14.50
C THR A 90 32.25 -0.50 -13.92
N GLN A 91 32.65 -1.76 -13.83
CA GLN A 91 34.03 -2.12 -14.10
C GLN A 91 34.04 -3.40 -14.95
N LYS A 92 34.54 -3.21 -16.17
CA LYS A 92 34.71 -4.18 -17.24
C LYS A 92 36.07 -4.84 -17.11
#